data_AF-A0A5N5DS74-F1
#
_entry.id   AF-A0A5N5DS74-F1
#
_cell.length_a   1.000
_cell.length_b   1.000
_cell.length_c   1.000
_cell.angle_alpha   90.00
_cell.angle_beta   90.00
_cell.angle_gamma   90.00
#
_symmetry.space_group_name_H-M   'P 1'
#
loop_
_entity.id
_entity.type
_entity.pdbx_description
1 polymer ?
#
loop_
_entity_poly.entity_id
_entity_poly.type
_entity_poly.pdbx_seq_one_letter_code
_entity_poly.pdbx_strand_id
1 'polypeptide(L)'
;MSAWNVHAPAPTANKQPRPNRSEPLRESFDGIYLDLSTLPGRCRFAEGGLGWKPSAGGDTFTLDSSNITQAQWSRASRGYELRVYTKNTGLIQLDGFQQEDFERLAKVFKMWYSINLENKEHALRGYNWGKAEFGKSELSFNVQSRPAFELPYSEIANTNLAGKNEVAIEFSLPANGEDTGTNGHLGGARARGKKSGGARDQLVEMRFYIPGTVTKKEKKEDGEDVSEGDEEEEHNAASLFYNTLIEKAEIGEIAGDTFITFEDILHLTPRGRFGLDMYETSFRLRGKTYDYKIQYDAIKKFFVLPKPDDIHQLITIGVDPPLRQGQTRYPFIVMQFKKDEELDEPVPLNIEPDVLEERYKGKLEAQYEGPIYRVVAQLLRGLSGRKTIAPSRDFISHHQQSGIKCSIKANEGHLYCMDKSFLFVPKPATYISFDQISVITMSRVGGNLSSSRTFDITIRMKNGSDHQFSNINREEQTPLEDFFKIKNLKTKNEMVDDSGALLAAALNDDLDESDDDQVAVNRGSADEDSEELDEDFEAESESEVAEEFDSEHESSGSGSDEEMADADADGDEDTEMAERPKKKAKTEN
;
A
#
# COMPACT_ATOMS: atom_id res chain seq x y z
N MET A 1 9.07 -93.17 50.69
CA MET A 1 7.93 -92.37 51.17
C MET A 1 7.95 -91.04 50.44
N SER A 2 6.78 -90.60 49.98
CA SER A 2 6.37 -89.20 49.71
C SER A 2 7.21 -88.38 48.72
N ALA A 3 6.68 -88.11 47.51
CA ALA A 3 5.98 -86.85 47.14
C ALA A 3 6.95 -85.66 47.13
N TRP A 4 7.13 -84.88 46.07
CA TRP A 4 6.13 -84.08 45.38
C TRP A 4 6.51 -83.88 43.90
N ASN A 5 5.49 -83.99 43.04
CA ASN A 5 5.52 -83.70 41.62
C ASN A 5 5.04 -82.24 41.46
N VAL A 6 5.83 -81.37 40.84
CA VAL A 6 5.32 -80.09 40.30
C VAL A 6 5.90 -79.89 38.91
N HIS A 7 5.02 -80.05 37.92
CA HIS A 7 5.23 -79.82 36.51
C HIS A 7 5.70 -78.39 36.21
N ALA A 8 6.74 -78.26 35.39
CA ALA A 8 6.99 -77.04 34.61
C ALA A 8 6.08 -77.03 33.37
N PRO A 9 5.25 -76.00 33.13
CA PRO A 9 4.48 -75.89 31.90
C PRO A 9 5.26 -75.15 30.80
N ALA A 10 5.00 -75.58 29.57
CA ALA A 10 5.58 -75.18 28.29
C ALA A 10 5.47 -73.68 27.95
N PRO A 11 6.32 -73.16 27.03
CA PRO A 11 6.26 -71.77 26.59
C PRO A 11 4.92 -71.47 25.91
N THR A 12 4.22 -70.45 26.43
CA THR A 12 2.97 -69.95 25.90
C THR A 12 3.16 -69.39 24.49
N ALA A 13 2.49 -70.04 23.53
CA ALA A 13 2.36 -69.56 22.17
C ALA A 13 1.78 -68.14 22.13
N ASN A 14 2.48 -67.27 21.41
CA ASN A 14 2.10 -65.90 21.13
C ASN A 14 0.79 -65.90 20.32
N LYS A 15 -0.35 -65.65 20.97
CA LYS A 15 -1.62 -65.43 20.26
C LYS A 15 -1.54 -64.06 19.59
N GLN A 16 -1.35 -64.05 18.27
CA GLN A 16 -1.66 -62.88 17.46
C GLN A 16 -3.12 -62.46 17.75
N PRO A 17 -3.40 -61.17 18.01
CA PRO A 17 -4.78 -60.72 18.13
C PRO A 17 -5.46 -60.86 16.77
N ARG A 18 -6.67 -61.43 16.76
CA ARG A 18 -7.52 -61.49 15.56
C ARG A 18 -7.80 -60.06 15.09
N PRO A 19 -7.79 -59.78 13.78
CA PRO A 19 -8.12 -58.44 13.29
C PRO A 19 -9.57 -58.14 13.66
N ASN A 20 -9.74 -57.03 14.38
CA ASN A 20 -11.05 -56.53 14.76
C ASN A 20 -11.77 -56.12 13.46
N ARG A 21 -12.91 -56.75 13.17
CA ARG A 21 -13.78 -56.34 12.06
C ARG A 21 -14.49 -55.05 12.49
N SER A 22 -14.44 -54.05 11.61
CA SER A 22 -15.06 -52.70 11.68
C SER A 22 -14.23 -51.55 12.26
N GLU A 23 -12.99 -51.36 11.81
CA GLU A 23 -12.53 -49.97 11.61
C GLU A 23 -13.03 -49.50 10.23
N PRO A 24 -13.65 -48.32 10.11
CA PRO A 24 -13.97 -47.77 8.79
C PRO A 24 -12.67 -47.65 7.99
N LEU A 25 -12.69 -48.08 6.73
CA LEU A 25 -11.57 -47.89 5.81
C LEU A 25 -11.20 -46.41 5.79
N ARG A 26 -10.00 -46.08 6.24
CA ARG A 26 -9.47 -44.72 6.34
C ARG A 26 -8.09 -44.69 5.74
N GLU A 27 -7.87 -43.77 4.82
CA GLU A 27 -6.55 -43.48 4.28
C GLU A 27 -5.95 -42.31 5.05
N SER A 28 -4.69 -42.44 5.47
CA SER A 28 -3.99 -41.43 6.27
C SER A 28 -2.66 -41.08 5.61
N PHE A 29 -2.36 -39.79 5.63
CA PHE A 29 -1.14 -39.21 5.09
C PHE A 29 -0.53 -38.29 6.14
N ASP A 30 0.75 -38.49 6.45
CA ASP A 30 1.51 -37.70 7.41
C ASP A 30 2.35 -36.64 6.69
N GLY A 31 2.70 -35.55 7.37
CA GLY A 31 3.55 -34.51 6.79
C GLY A 31 2.83 -33.57 5.80
N ILE A 32 1.50 -33.54 5.83
CA ILE A 32 0.66 -32.74 4.92
C ILE A 32 0.44 -31.35 5.50
N TYR A 33 0.56 -30.32 4.68
CA TYR A 33 0.35 -28.93 5.07
C TYR A 33 -1.00 -28.44 4.54
N LEU A 34 -1.81 -27.83 5.39
CA LEU A 34 -3.09 -27.24 5.02
C LEU A 34 -2.92 -25.76 4.71
N ASP A 35 -3.44 -25.28 3.57
CA ASP A 35 -3.53 -23.87 3.17
C ASP A 35 -2.24 -23.07 3.39
N LEU A 36 -1.10 -23.59 2.89
CA LEU A 36 0.23 -22.98 3.02
C LEU A 36 0.75 -22.81 4.46
N SER A 37 0.12 -23.49 5.44
CA SER A 37 0.57 -23.47 6.83
C SER A 37 2.06 -23.81 7.00
N THR A 38 2.64 -23.29 8.08
CA THR A 38 4.06 -23.51 8.43
C THR A 38 4.29 -24.87 9.07
N LEU A 39 3.26 -25.44 9.71
CA LEU A 39 3.36 -26.67 10.48
C LEU A 39 2.73 -27.85 9.71
N PRO A 40 3.41 -28.99 9.61
CA PRO A 40 2.82 -30.18 9.02
C PRO A 40 1.75 -30.76 9.93
N GLY A 41 0.80 -31.45 9.32
CA GLY A 41 -0.23 -32.21 9.98
C GLY A 41 -0.43 -33.59 9.36
N ARG A 42 -1.43 -34.28 9.90
CA ARG A 42 -1.91 -35.56 9.39
C ARG A 42 -3.24 -35.33 8.70
N CYS A 43 -3.29 -35.63 7.41
CA CYS A 43 -4.52 -35.63 6.62
C CYS A 43 -5.11 -37.05 6.61
N ARG A 44 -6.43 -37.15 6.82
CA ARG A 44 -7.18 -38.41 6.81
C ARG A 44 -8.39 -38.28 5.92
N PHE A 45 -8.59 -39.29 5.08
CA PHE A 45 -9.77 -39.42 4.24
C PHE A 45 -10.62 -40.57 4.75
N ALA A 46 -11.93 -40.37 4.72
CA ALA A 46 -12.96 -41.35 5.03
C ALA A 46 -14.16 -41.14 4.11
N GLU A 47 -15.10 -42.09 4.10
CA GLU A 47 -16.33 -41.99 3.32
C GLU A 47 -17.16 -40.72 3.65
N GLY A 48 -17.18 -40.33 4.93
CA GLY A 48 -17.85 -39.11 5.39
C GLY A 48 -17.13 -37.79 5.04
N GLY A 49 -15.91 -37.83 4.50
CA GLY A 49 -15.15 -36.63 4.14
C GLY A 49 -13.67 -36.70 4.52
N LEU A 50 -13.02 -35.54 4.59
CA LEU A 50 -11.60 -35.42 4.93
C LEU A 50 -11.41 -34.64 6.23
N GLY A 51 -10.32 -34.94 6.93
CA GLY A 51 -9.92 -34.21 8.14
C GLY A 51 -8.42 -34.03 8.21
N TRP A 52 -7.97 -32.87 8.67
CA TRP A 52 -6.57 -32.55 8.85
C TRP A 52 -6.31 -32.15 10.30
N LYS A 53 -5.28 -32.75 10.92
CA LYS A 53 -4.90 -32.46 12.30
C LYS A 53 -3.44 -32.00 12.36
N PRO A 54 -3.13 -30.83 12.94
CA PRO A 54 -1.75 -30.35 13.06
C PRO A 54 -0.92 -31.25 13.98
N SER A 55 0.35 -31.46 13.63
CA SER A 55 1.25 -32.36 14.38
C SER A 55 1.67 -31.78 15.73
N ALA A 56 1.74 -30.45 15.85
CA ALA A 56 2.14 -29.73 17.05
C ALA A 56 1.00 -29.54 18.08
N GLY A 57 -0.19 -30.10 17.82
CA GLY A 57 -1.40 -29.74 18.56
C GLY A 57 -2.03 -28.45 18.03
N GLY A 58 -3.35 -28.35 18.09
CA GLY A 58 -4.13 -27.25 17.50
C GLY A 58 -5.49 -27.71 17.00
N ASP A 59 -6.21 -26.80 16.36
CA ASP A 59 -7.55 -27.05 15.85
C ASP A 59 -7.54 -28.04 14.68
N THR A 60 -8.42 -29.02 14.76
CA THR A 60 -8.57 -30.03 13.69
C THR A 60 -9.53 -29.47 12.64
N PHE A 61 -9.10 -29.49 11.40
CA PHE A 61 -9.94 -29.17 10.26
C PHE A 61 -10.72 -30.42 9.82
N THR A 62 -12.00 -30.26 9.51
CA THR A 62 -12.84 -31.33 8.94
C THR A 62 -13.72 -30.77 7.84
N LEU A 63 -13.83 -31.51 6.75
CA LEU A 63 -14.68 -31.20 5.61
C LEU A 63 -15.53 -32.42 5.28
N ASP A 64 -16.84 -32.22 5.30
CA ASP A 64 -17.83 -33.23 4.94
C ASP A 64 -17.79 -33.53 3.42
N SER A 65 -17.97 -34.80 3.04
CA SER A 65 -17.92 -35.23 1.65
C SER A 65 -18.97 -34.53 0.77
N SER A 66 -20.12 -34.16 1.32
CA SER A 66 -21.19 -33.45 0.60
C SER A 66 -20.79 -32.04 0.14
N ASN A 67 -19.75 -31.47 0.76
CA ASN A 67 -19.22 -30.16 0.42
C ASN A 67 -18.15 -30.19 -0.67
N ILE A 68 -17.61 -31.36 -1.01
CA ILE A 68 -16.58 -31.52 -2.03
C ILE A 68 -17.21 -31.49 -3.42
N THR A 69 -16.72 -30.63 -4.32
CA THR A 69 -17.25 -30.52 -5.69
C THR A 69 -16.27 -30.97 -6.76
N GLN A 70 -14.99 -30.64 -6.60
CA GLN A 70 -13.94 -30.99 -7.56
C GLN A 70 -12.62 -31.17 -6.81
N ALA A 71 -11.72 -31.97 -7.39
CA ALA A 71 -10.37 -32.14 -6.88
C ALA A 71 -9.35 -32.12 -8.02
N GLN A 72 -8.25 -31.41 -7.80
CA GLN A 72 -7.13 -31.31 -8.74
C GLN A 72 -5.83 -31.71 -8.05
N TRP A 73 -4.96 -32.32 -8.84
CA TRP A 73 -3.65 -32.78 -8.45
C TRP A 73 -2.59 -32.12 -9.32
N SER A 74 -1.55 -31.57 -8.69
CA SER A 74 -0.52 -30.82 -9.39
C SER A 74 0.80 -30.85 -8.63
N ARG A 75 1.89 -30.45 -9.30
CA ARG A 75 3.21 -30.29 -8.67
C ARG A 75 3.27 -28.92 -7.97
N ALA A 76 3.72 -28.92 -6.71
CA ALA A 76 3.87 -27.73 -5.86
C ALA A 76 5.27 -27.64 -5.23
N SER A 77 5.53 -26.62 -4.40
CA SER A 77 6.85 -26.40 -3.78
C SER A 77 7.30 -27.52 -2.83
N ARG A 78 6.36 -28.14 -2.10
CA ARG A 78 6.61 -29.20 -1.10
C ARG A 78 6.34 -30.62 -1.58
N GLY A 79 6.34 -30.85 -2.89
CA GLY A 79 5.99 -32.15 -3.48
C GLY A 79 4.79 -32.00 -4.39
N TYR A 80 3.78 -32.82 -4.21
CA TYR A 80 2.50 -32.69 -4.89
C TYR A 80 1.47 -32.03 -3.99
N GLU A 81 0.58 -31.27 -4.63
CA GLU A 81 -0.56 -30.64 -3.98
C GLU A 81 -1.87 -31.29 -4.43
N LEU A 82 -2.81 -31.33 -3.49
CA LEU A 82 -4.20 -31.68 -3.71
C LEU A 82 -5.05 -30.44 -3.44
N ARG A 83 -5.65 -29.92 -4.49
CA ARG A 83 -6.58 -28.78 -4.45
C ARG A 83 -8.00 -29.29 -4.43
N VAL A 84 -8.74 -29.00 -3.36
CA VAL A 84 -10.13 -29.45 -3.17
C VAL A 84 -11.05 -28.24 -3.24
N TYR A 85 -11.93 -28.23 -4.23
CA TYR A 85 -12.96 -27.20 -4.38
C TYR A 85 -14.17 -27.58 -3.56
N THR A 86 -14.69 -26.61 -2.82
CA THR A 86 -15.83 -26.80 -1.93
C THR A 86 -17.00 -25.92 -2.32
N LYS A 87 -18.21 -26.31 -1.89
CA LYS A 87 -19.42 -25.52 -2.13
C LYS A 87 -19.39 -24.16 -1.44
N ASN A 88 -18.90 -24.11 -0.19
CA ASN A 88 -19.09 -22.99 0.74
C ASN A 88 -17.77 -22.36 1.23
N THR A 89 -16.73 -23.16 1.45
CA THR A 89 -15.45 -22.71 2.05
C THR A 89 -14.42 -22.27 1.01
N GLY A 90 -14.80 -22.23 -0.28
CA GLY A 90 -13.90 -21.90 -1.39
C GLY A 90 -12.96 -23.05 -1.74
N LEU A 91 -11.67 -22.75 -1.88
CA LEU A 91 -10.60 -23.69 -2.19
C LEU A 91 -9.92 -24.17 -0.92
N ILE A 92 -9.54 -25.45 -0.83
CA ILE A 92 -8.65 -25.99 0.20
C ILE A 92 -7.41 -26.54 -0.49
N GLN A 93 -6.23 -26.16 0.00
CA GLN A 93 -4.96 -26.63 -0.53
C GLN A 93 -4.27 -27.54 0.48
N LEU A 94 -3.88 -28.75 0.03
CA LEU A 94 -3.13 -29.71 0.83
C LEU A 94 -1.83 -30.05 0.12
N ASP A 95 -0.70 -29.67 0.71
CA ASP A 95 0.63 -29.89 0.11
C ASP A 95 1.42 -30.96 0.88
N GLY A 96 2.43 -31.55 0.24
CA GLY A 96 3.35 -32.48 0.90
C GLY A 96 3.17 -33.94 0.48
N PHE A 97 2.29 -34.21 -0.49
CA PHE A 97 2.10 -35.57 -1.00
C PHE A 97 3.27 -36.01 -1.88
N GLN A 98 3.49 -37.33 -1.89
CA GLN A 98 4.44 -37.97 -2.81
C GLN A 98 3.76 -38.36 -4.12
N GLN A 99 4.54 -38.58 -5.17
CA GLN A 99 4.00 -38.99 -6.47
C GLN A 99 3.20 -40.29 -6.38
N GLU A 100 3.66 -41.23 -5.54
CA GLU A 100 3.04 -42.53 -5.30
C GLU A 100 1.66 -42.44 -4.63
N ASP A 101 1.38 -41.32 -3.94
CA ASP A 101 0.09 -41.10 -3.28
C ASP A 101 -1.05 -40.81 -4.27
N PHE A 102 -0.73 -40.43 -5.51
CA PHE A 102 -1.73 -40.11 -6.53
C PHE A 102 -2.71 -41.26 -6.77
N GLU A 103 -2.23 -42.49 -6.93
CA GLU A 103 -3.11 -43.63 -7.20
C GLU A 103 -4.04 -43.95 -6.03
N ARG A 104 -3.54 -43.77 -4.80
CA ARG A 104 -4.31 -43.97 -3.57
C ARG A 104 -5.41 -42.91 -3.46
N LEU A 105 -5.06 -41.64 -3.67
CA LEU A 105 -6.01 -40.54 -3.63
C LEU A 105 -7.03 -40.61 -4.77
N ALA A 106 -6.62 -40.94 -5.99
CA ALA A 106 -7.53 -41.11 -7.12
C ALA A 106 -8.59 -42.19 -6.84
N LYS A 107 -8.20 -43.31 -6.20
CA LYS A 107 -9.14 -44.34 -5.75
C LYS A 107 -10.08 -43.83 -4.67
N VAL A 108 -9.55 -43.11 -3.67
CA VAL A 108 -10.34 -42.50 -2.59
C VAL A 108 -11.40 -41.54 -3.14
N PHE A 109 -11.01 -40.57 -3.97
CA PHE A 109 -11.93 -39.57 -4.52
C PHE A 109 -12.99 -40.21 -5.42
N LYS A 110 -12.59 -41.21 -6.22
CA LYS A 110 -13.54 -41.93 -7.09
C LYS A 110 -14.51 -42.81 -6.32
N MET A 111 -14.04 -43.55 -5.31
CA MET A 111 -14.88 -44.51 -4.58
C MET A 111 -15.75 -43.86 -3.52
N TRP A 112 -15.24 -42.88 -2.77
CA TRP A 112 -15.96 -42.28 -1.64
C TRP A 112 -16.70 -41.01 -2.02
N TYR A 113 -16.14 -40.19 -2.91
CA TYR A 113 -16.72 -38.89 -3.25
C TYR A 113 -17.33 -38.84 -4.66
N SER A 114 -17.17 -39.91 -5.46
CA SER A 114 -17.59 -39.96 -6.87
C SER A 114 -16.99 -38.83 -7.71
N ILE A 115 -15.77 -38.40 -7.39
CA ILE A 115 -15.04 -37.31 -8.06
C ILE A 115 -13.81 -37.88 -8.75
N ASN A 116 -13.57 -37.47 -9.99
CA ASN A 116 -12.33 -37.77 -10.68
C ASN A 116 -11.25 -36.78 -10.23
N LEU A 117 -10.12 -37.31 -9.76
CA LEU A 117 -8.95 -36.49 -9.43
C LEU A 117 -8.22 -36.10 -10.72
N GLU A 118 -8.31 -34.83 -11.10
CA GLU A 118 -7.72 -34.32 -12.34
C GLU A 118 -6.24 -33.99 -12.15
N ASN A 119 -5.35 -34.60 -12.94
CA ASN A 119 -3.93 -34.25 -12.95
C ASN A 119 -3.69 -33.06 -13.88
N LYS A 120 -3.22 -31.93 -13.33
CA LYS A 120 -2.88 -30.72 -14.07
C LYS A 120 -1.38 -30.45 -14.02
N GLU A 121 -0.82 -30.20 -15.21
CA GLU A 121 0.56 -29.76 -15.36
C GLU A 121 0.63 -28.23 -15.45
N HIS A 122 1.49 -27.64 -14.62
CA HIS A 122 1.75 -26.20 -14.64
C HIS A 122 2.63 -25.78 -15.84
N ALA A 123 2.50 -24.53 -16.27
CA ALA A 123 3.34 -23.93 -17.29
C ALA A 123 4.71 -23.53 -16.72
N LEU A 124 5.75 -24.33 -17.00
CA LEU A 124 7.11 -24.11 -16.46
C LEU A 124 8.03 -23.29 -17.39
N ARG A 125 7.53 -22.80 -18.52
CA ARG A 125 8.34 -22.11 -19.55
C ARG A 125 8.72 -20.67 -19.21
N GLY A 126 8.11 -20.08 -18.18
CA GLY A 126 8.36 -18.68 -17.78
C GLY A 126 7.78 -17.63 -18.75
N TYR A 127 6.82 -18.00 -19.60
CA TYR A 127 6.14 -17.05 -20.47
C TYR A 127 5.10 -16.25 -19.68
N ASN A 128 5.09 -14.93 -19.90
CA ASN A 128 4.23 -14.00 -19.18
C ASN A 128 3.00 -13.55 -19.99
N TRP A 129 2.77 -14.14 -21.17
CA TRP A 129 1.58 -13.90 -21.99
C TRP A 129 0.66 -15.12 -21.93
N GLY A 130 -0.60 -14.86 -21.63
CA GLY A 130 -1.58 -15.90 -21.35
C GLY A 130 -3.00 -15.34 -21.30
N LYS A 131 -3.93 -16.19 -20.90
CA LYS A 131 -5.34 -15.83 -20.70
C LYS A 131 -5.69 -15.98 -19.24
N ALA A 132 -6.31 -14.96 -18.68
CA ALA A 132 -6.86 -15.02 -17.34
C ALA A 132 -8.30 -15.55 -17.40
N GLU A 133 -8.61 -16.55 -16.59
CA GLU A 133 -9.92 -17.21 -16.51
C GLU A 133 -10.47 -17.08 -15.09
N PHE A 134 -11.67 -16.52 -14.98
CA PHE A 134 -12.36 -16.34 -13.69
C PHE A 134 -13.09 -17.62 -13.31
N GLY A 135 -12.59 -18.31 -12.29
CA GLY A 135 -13.23 -19.47 -11.71
C GLY A 135 -14.32 -19.11 -10.70
N LYS A 136 -14.74 -20.11 -9.90
CA LYS A 136 -15.69 -19.89 -8.80
C LYS A 136 -15.00 -19.29 -7.56
N SER A 137 -13.77 -19.68 -7.27
CA SER A 137 -13.07 -19.31 -6.02
C SER A 137 -11.67 -18.72 -6.25
N GLU A 138 -11.19 -18.71 -7.49
CA GLU A 138 -9.86 -18.25 -7.86
C GLU A 138 -9.82 -17.74 -9.30
N LEU A 139 -8.84 -16.89 -9.57
CA LEU A 139 -8.43 -16.47 -10.90
C LEU A 139 -7.29 -17.36 -11.39
N SER A 140 -7.45 -18.04 -12.52
CA SER A 140 -6.38 -18.84 -13.14
C SER A 140 -5.73 -18.06 -14.28
N PHE A 141 -4.40 -17.99 -14.31
CA PHE A 141 -3.67 -17.45 -15.46
C PHE A 141 -3.07 -18.58 -16.28
N ASN A 142 -3.60 -18.79 -17.49
CA ASN A 142 -3.26 -19.92 -18.34
C ASN A 142 -2.28 -19.51 -19.46
N VAL A 143 -1.18 -20.24 -19.59
CA VAL A 143 -0.20 -20.14 -20.67
C VAL A 143 -0.26 -21.41 -21.50
N GLN A 144 -0.62 -21.30 -22.78
CA GLN A 144 -0.82 -22.45 -23.66
C GLN A 144 -1.78 -23.52 -23.09
N SER A 145 -2.90 -23.05 -22.51
CA SER A 145 -3.93 -23.89 -21.88
C SER A 145 -3.46 -24.68 -20.64
N ARG A 146 -2.31 -24.31 -20.07
CA ARG A 146 -1.81 -24.82 -18.79
C ARG A 146 -1.82 -23.70 -17.76
N PRO A 147 -2.23 -23.95 -16.51
CA PRO A 147 -2.15 -22.94 -15.47
C PRO A 147 -0.68 -22.58 -15.20
N ALA A 148 -0.36 -21.30 -15.19
CA ALA A 148 0.92 -20.79 -14.72
C ALA A 148 0.86 -20.50 -13.21
N PHE A 149 -0.24 -19.90 -12.76
CA PHE A 149 -0.57 -19.69 -11.36
C PHE A 149 -2.06 -19.44 -11.19
N GLU A 150 -2.56 -19.66 -9.98
CA GLU A 150 -3.91 -19.33 -9.59
C GLU A 150 -3.92 -18.44 -8.34
N LEU A 151 -4.81 -17.46 -8.32
CA LEU A 151 -4.97 -16.51 -7.22
C LEU A 151 -6.34 -16.72 -6.56
N PRO A 152 -6.38 -17.28 -5.34
CA PRO A 152 -7.63 -17.38 -4.59
C PRO A 152 -8.21 -16.01 -4.30
N TYR A 153 -9.50 -15.81 -4.56
CA TYR A 153 -10.17 -14.53 -4.31
C TYR A 153 -10.14 -14.12 -2.83
N SER A 154 -10.07 -15.10 -1.92
CA SER A 154 -9.93 -14.90 -0.47
C SER A 154 -8.60 -14.25 -0.05
N GLU A 155 -7.57 -14.25 -0.90
CA GLU A 155 -6.28 -13.64 -0.58
C GLU A 155 -6.16 -12.20 -1.11
N ILE A 156 -7.04 -11.80 -2.04
CA ILE A 156 -7.03 -10.46 -2.62
C ILE A 156 -7.64 -9.49 -1.61
N ALA A 157 -6.90 -8.47 -1.16
CA ALA A 157 -7.41 -7.42 -0.27
C ALA A 157 -8.17 -6.34 -1.04
N ASN A 158 -7.59 -5.93 -2.17
CA ASN A 158 -8.01 -4.78 -2.93
C ASN A 158 -7.56 -4.94 -4.39
N THR A 159 -8.18 -4.19 -5.28
CA THR A 159 -7.79 -4.11 -6.69
C THR A 159 -7.94 -2.67 -7.14
N ASN A 160 -7.10 -2.21 -8.07
CA ASN A 160 -7.17 -0.87 -8.63
C ASN A 160 -6.82 -0.87 -10.13
N LEU A 161 -7.33 0.13 -10.84
CA LEU A 161 -6.90 0.44 -12.22
C LEU A 161 -5.66 1.33 -12.15
N ALA A 162 -4.48 0.69 -12.10
CA ALA A 162 -3.19 1.37 -12.02
C ALA A 162 -2.87 2.20 -13.28
N GLY A 163 -3.46 1.84 -14.42
CA GLY A 163 -3.32 2.53 -15.70
C GLY A 163 -4.44 2.14 -16.66
N LYS A 164 -4.42 2.69 -17.89
CA LYS A 164 -5.47 2.41 -18.90
C LYS A 164 -5.60 0.90 -19.15
N ASN A 165 -4.49 0.18 -19.27
CA ASN A 165 -4.49 -1.26 -19.54
C ASN A 165 -3.86 -2.04 -18.38
N GLU A 166 -3.78 -1.46 -17.18
CA GLU A 166 -3.08 -2.07 -16.05
C GLU A 166 -4.02 -2.22 -14.87
N VAL A 167 -4.15 -3.46 -14.38
CA VAL A 167 -4.91 -3.79 -13.17
C VAL A 167 -3.93 -4.26 -12.11
N ALA A 168 -3.87 -3.56 -10.98
CA ALA A 168 -3.11 -4.01 -9.82
C ALA A 168 -4.02 -4.74 -8.83
N ILE A 169 -3.52 -5.85 -8.34
CA ILE A 169 -4.14 -6.70 -7.31
C ILE A 169 -3.26 -6.60 -6.07
N GLU A 170 -3.83 -6.12 -4.97
CA GLU A 170 -3.18 -6.03 -3.67
C GLU A 170 -3.64 -7.21 -2.81
N PHE A 171 -2.69 -7.88 -2.17
CA PHE A 171 -2.97 -9.05 -1.35
C PHE A 171 -3.09 -8.68 0.13
N SER A 172 -3.89 -9.46 0.85
CA SER A 172 -4.11 -9.28 2.27
C SER A 172 -2.88 -9.77 3.03
N LEU A 173 -2.19 -8.85 3.70
CA LEU A 173 -1.06 -9.19 4.57
C LEU A 173 -1.56 -9.46 6.00
N PRO A 174 -1.05 -10.50 6.68
CA PRO A 174 -1.37 -10.74 8.08
C PRO A 174 -0.91 -9.55 8.94
N ALA A 175 -1.75 -9.12 9.89
CA ALA A 175 -1.45 -7.98 10.74
C ALA A 175 -0.25 -8.22 11.68
N ASN A 176 0.00 -9.48 12.05
CA ASN A 176 1.11 -9.91 12.91
C ASN A 176 1.60 -11.29 12.45
N GLY A 177 2.92 -11.54 12.48
CA GLY A 177 3.54 -12.83 12.13
C GLY A 177 3.24 -14.01 13.07
N GLU A 178 2.13 -13.93 13.82
CA GLU A 178 1.61 -15.00 14.67
C GLU A 178 0.57 -15.88 13.94
N ASP A 179 0.14 -15.50 12.74
CA ASP A 179 -0.80 -16.32 11.96
C ASP A 179 -0.08 -17.50 11.31
N THR A 180 -0.42 -18.71 11.72
CA THR A 180 0.24 -19.94 11.27
C THR A 180 -0.28 -20.45 9.92
N GLY A 181 -1.25 -19.77 9.31
CA GLY A 181 -1.91 -20.15 8.07
C GLY A 181 -2.99 -21.24 8.22
N THR A 182 -3.05 -21.92 9.37
CA THR A 182 -3.92 -23.08 9.60
C THR A 182 -5.41 -22.75 9.58
N ASN A 183 -5.77 -21.47 9.74
CA ASN A 183 -7.15 -20.98 9.87
C ASN A 183 -7.67 -20.29 8.60
N GLY A 184 -6.93 -20.33 7.49
CA GLY A 184 -7.36 -19.71 6.23
C GLY A 184 -8.56 -20.38 5.55
N HIS A 185 -8.96 -21.57 6.01
CA HIS A 185 -10.17 -22.28 5.57
C HIS A 185 -11.46 -21.77 6.24
N LEU A 186 -11.36 -20.98 7.33
CA LEU A 186 -12.51 -20.48 8.08
C LEU A 186 -13.16 -19.33 7.31
N GLY A 187 -14.01 -19.61 6.31
CA GLY A 187 -14.63 -18.59 5.47
C GLY A 187 -15.18 -17.35 6.21
N GLY A 188 -15.18 -16.20 5.53
CA GLY A 188 -15.68 -14.92 6.05
C GLY A 188 -14.60 -13.82 6.16
N ALA A 189 -15.04 -12.59 6.49
CA ALA A 189 -14.20 -11.39 6.54
C ALA A 189 -12.94 -11.51 7.42
N ARG A 190 -12.95 -12.42 8.42
CA ARG A 190 -11.86 -12.64 9.38
C ARG A 190 -10.82 -13.67 8.92
N ALA A 191 -10.97 -14.31 7.76
CA ALA A 191 -9.99 -15.25 7.21
C ALA A 191 -9.38 -14.84 5.86
N ARG A 192 -9.81 -13.71 5.32
CA ARG A 192 -9.23 -13.11 4.12
C ARG A 192 -7.74 -12.82 4.36
N GLY A 193 -6.84 -13.36 3.53
CA GLY A 193 -5.38 -13.21 3.67
C GLY A 193 -4.70 -14.11 4.69
N LYS A 194 -5.44 -14.99 5.36
CA LYS A 194 -4.84 -15.81 6.42
C LYS A 194 -4.05 -17.00 5.89
N LYS A 195 -4.36 -17.52 4.69
CA LYS A 195 -3.63 -18.66 4.11
C LYS A 195 -2.17 -18.29 3.88
N SER A 196 -1.94 -17.12 3.30
CA SER A 196 -0.60 -16.59 3.03
C SER A 196 0.15 -16.14 4.29
N GLY A 197 -0.54 -16.01 5.43
CA GLY A 197 -0.02 -15.29 6.59
C GLY A 197 1.19 -15.93 7.27
N GLY A 198 1.32 -17.25 7.17
CA GLY A 198 2.46 -17.99 7.71
C GLY A 198 3.66 -18.08 6.77
N ALA A 199 3.55 -17.63 5.51
CA ALA A 199 4.64 -17.72 4.55
C ALA A 199 5.80 -16.77 4.92
N ARG A 200 7.04 -17.24 4.75
CA ARG A 200 8.25 -16.42 4.98
C ARG A 200 8.32 -15.25 4.00
N ASP A 201 8.01 -15.53 2.74
CA ASP A 201 7.90 -14.54 1.68
C ASP A 201 6.41 -14.33 1.38
N GLN A 202 5.99 -13.07 1.34
CA GLN A 202 4.58 -12.70 1.15
C GLN A 202 4.44 -11.89 -0.13
N LEU A 203 3.56 -12.35 -1.01
CA LEU A 203 3.16 -11.60 -2.18
C LEU A 203 2.32 -10.39 -1.72
N VAL A 204 2.75 -9.18 -2.06
CA VAL A 204 2.10 -7.94 -1.61
C VAL A 204 1.20 -7.37 -2.70
N GLU A 205 1.70 -7.33 -3.93
CA GLU A 205 1.03 -6.72 -5.07
C GLU A 205 1.42 -7.47 -6.35
N MET A 206 0.46 -7.62 -7.26
CA MET A 206 0.67 -8.13 -8.62
C MET A 206 0.00 -7.18 -9.61
N ARG A 207 0.64 -6.90 -10.75
CA ARG A 207 0.07 -6.07 -11.81
C ARG A 207 -0.05 -6.84 -13.11
N PHE A 208 -1.22 -6.76 -13.72
CA PHE A 208 -1.49 -7.33 -15.04
C PHE A 208 -1.56 -6.24 -16.08
N TYR A 209 -0.95 -6.48 -17.23
CA TYR A 209 -1.23 -5.74 -18.45
C TYR A 209 -2.32 -6.46 -19.24
N ILE A 210 -3.43 -5.77 -19.51
CA ILE A 210 -4.62 -6.30 -20.16
C ILE A 210 -4.87 -5.48 -21.43
N PRO A 211 -4.45 -5.97 -22.61
CA PRO A 211 -4.63 -5.25 -23.86
C PRO A 211 -6.06 -5.36 -24.41
N GLY A 212 -6.50 -4.30 -25.11
CA GLY A 212 -7.66 -4.31 -25.99
C GLY A 212 -8.96 -3.75 -25.41
N THR A 213 -9.99 -3.73 -26.24
CA THR A 213 -11.38 -3.40 -25.89
C THR A 213 -12.24 -4.65 -26.08
N VAL A 214 -13.34 -4.76 -25.32
CA VAL A 214 -14.31 -5.85 -25.44
C VAL A 214 -15.66 -5.22 -25.73
N THR A 215 -16.30 -5.68 -26.81
CA THR A 215 -17.70 -5.33 -27.11
C THR A 215 -18.60 -6.24 -26.28
N LYS A 216 -19.39 -5.65 -25.37
CA LYS A 216 -20.35 -6.38 -24.55
C LYS A 216 -21.57 -6.69 -25.42
N LYS A 217 -21.64 -7.88 -26.04
CA LYS A 217 -22.90 -8.39 -26.59
C LYS A 217 -23.78 -8.83 -25.43
N GLU A 218 -24.68 -7.97 -24.97
CA GLU A 218 -25.75 -8.38 -24.06
C GLU A 218 -26.64 -9.40 -24.78
N LYS A 219 -26.48 -10.69 -24.46
CA LYS A 219 -27.54 -11.66 -24.69
C LYS A 219 -28.51 -11.54 -23.52
N LYS A 220 -29.58 -10.76 -23.70
CA LYS A 220 -30.78 -10.95 -22.89
C LYS A 220 -31.44 -12.25 -23.35
N GLU A 221 -31.66 -13.17 -22.41
CA GLU A 221 -32.65 -14.22 -22.54
C GLU A 221 -34.03 -13.57 -22.48
N ASP A 222 -34.49 -13.02 -23.60
CA ASP A 222 -35.89 -13.06 -24.02
C ASP A 222 -35.95 -12.50 -25.44
N GLY A 223 -36.50 -13.32 -26.34
CA GLY A 223 -36.52 -13.06 -27.77
C GLY A 223 -37.46 -11.94 -28.18
N GLU A 224 -37.06 -10.69 -27.93
CA GLU A 224 -37.60 -9.53 -28.61
C GLU A 224 -36.46 -8.78 -29.32
N ASP A 225 -36.57 -8.69 -30.65
CA ASP A 225 -35.73 -7.86 -31.50
C ASP A 225 -35.78 -6.40 -31.01
N VAL A 226 -34.67 -5.89 -30.50
CA VAL A 226 -34.49 -4.46 -30.26
C VAL A 226 -33.58 -3.90 -31.35
N SER A 227 -34.09 -2.84 -31.98
CA SER A 227 -33.56 -2.08 -33.11
C SER A 227 -32.06 -1.83 -33.07
N GLU A 228 -31.42 -2.04 -34.24
CA GLU A 228 -30.10 -1.51 -34.59
C GLU A 228 -30.05 0.01 -34.33
N GLY A 229 -29.32 0.43 -33.29
CA GLY A 229 -29.22 1.85 -32.95
C GLY A 229 -28.48 2.21 -31.66
N ASP A 230 -28.15 1.26 -30.78
CA ASP A 230 -27.31 1.55 -29.62
C ASP A 230 -25.84 1.43 -30.02
N GLU A 231 -25.13 2.55 -29.95
CA GLU A 231 -23.68 2.66 -30.11
C GLU A 231 -23.01 1.59 -29.22
N GLU A 232 -22.35 0.60 -29.82
CA GLU A 232 -21.58 -0.41 -29.08
C GLU A 232 -20.47 0.32 -28.31
N GLU A 233 -20.72 0.67 -27.04
CA GLU A 233 -19.70 1.26 -26.19
C GLU A 233 -18.57 0.23 -26.02
N GLU A 234 -17.47 0.46 -26.73
CA GLU A 234 -16.24 -0.29 -26.56
C GLU A 234 -15.70 -0.06 -25.14
N HIS A 235 -16.00 -0.97 -24.23
CA HIS A 235 -15.40 -0.95 -22.91
C HIS A 235 -13.98 -1.50 -22.97
N ASN A 236 -13.08 -0.84 -22.25
CA ASN A 236 -11.71 -1.30 -22.09
C ASN A 236 -11.70 -2.67 -21.37
N ALA A 237 -10.96 -3.64 -21.93
CA ALA A 237 -10.84 -4.99 -21.37
C ALA A 237 -10.32 -4.97 -19.92
N ALA A 238 -9.44 -4.02 -19.60
CA ALA A 238 -8.92 -3.84 -18.24
C ALA A 238 -10.00 -3.43 -17.24
N SER A 239 -10.92 -2.55 -17.64
CA SER A 239 -12.04 -2.11 -16.78
C SER A 239 -13.01 -3.25 -16.51
N LEU A 240 -13.31 -4.08 -17.52
CA LEU A 240 -14.14 -5.27 -17.33
C LEU A 240 -13.47 -6.28 -16.40
N PHE A 241 -12.20 -6.58 -16.63
CA PHE A 241 -11.44 -7.47 -15.75
C PHE A 241 -11.44 -6.97 -14.30
N TYR A 242 -11.21 -5.67 -14.10
CA TYR A 242 -11.25 -5.02 -12.80
C TYR A 242 -12.63 -5.18 -12.12
N ASN A 243 -13.72 -4.87 -12.84
CA ASN A 243 -15.08 -4.99 -12.31
C ASN A 243 -15.45 -6.44 -11.97
N THR A 244 -15.13 -7.39 -12.86
CA THR A 244 -15.37 -8.82 -12.61
C THR A 244 -14.55 -9.32 -11.42
N LEU A 245 -13.32 -8.82 -11.23
CA LEU A 245 -12.51 -9.17 -10.08
C LEU A 245 -13.08 -8.60 -8.78
N ILE A 246 -13.59 -7.36 -8.79
CA ILE A 246 -14.28 -6.77 -7.64
C ILE A 246 -15.48 -7.60 -7.23
N GLU A 247 -16.31 -7.99 -8.18
CA GLU A 247 -17.52 -8.79 -7.95
C GLU A 247 -17.15 -10.18 -7.42
N LYS A 248 -16.27 -10.90 -8.11
CA LYS A 248 -15.88 -12.28 -7.76
C LYS A 248 -15.12 -12.39 -6.46
N ALA A 249 -14.30 -11.38 -6.14
CA ALA A 249 -13.61 -11.31 -4.87
C ALA A 249 -14.40 -10.54 -3.81
N GLU A 250 -15.64 -10.15 -4.09
CA GLU A 250 -16.53 -9.45 -3.15
C GLU A 250 -15.80 -8.26 -2.48
N ILE A 251 -15.03 -7.50 -3.28
CA ILE A 251 -14.21 -6.35 -2.85
C ILE A 251 -15.12 -5.12 -2.69
N GLY A 252 -15.91 -5.11 -1.63
CA GLY A 252 -16.85 -4.03 -1.34
C GLY A 252 -18.03 -4.51 -0.51
N GLU A 253 -18.68 -5.59 -0.93
CA GLU A 253 -19.84 -6.17 -0.24
C GLU A 253 -19.48 -6.73 1.15
N ILE A 254 -18.25 -7.25 1.35
CA ILE A 254 -17.81 -7.78 2.65
C ILE A 254 -17.32 -6.66 3.61
N ALA A 255 -17.22 -5.40 3.18
CA ALA A 255 -16.83 -4.32 4.09
C ALA A 255 -17.92 -4.00 5.14
N GLY A 256 -19.09 -4.65 5.05
CA GLY A 256 -20.29 -4.35 5.81
C GLY A 256 -21.11 -3.28 5.11
N ASP A 257 -22.36 -3.10 5.53
CA ASP A 257 -23.15 -1.97 5.08
C ASP A 257 -22.42 -0.67 5.44
N THR A 258 -22.28 0.22 4.46
CA THR A 258 -21.72 1.54 4.70
C THR A 258 -22.63 2.28 5.66
N PHE A 259 -22.07 2.81 6.74
CA PHE A 259 -22.82 3.64 7.68
C PHE A 259 -23.23 4.96 7.04
N ILE A 260 -22.31 5.52 6.24
CA ILE A 260 -22.51 6.77 5.50
C ILE A 260 -21.44 6.90 4.42
N THR A 261 -21.81 7.56 3.31
CA THR A 261 -20.91 7.89 2.21
C THR A 261 -20.97 9.39 1.94
N PHE A 262 -19.80 10.00 1.79
CA PHE A 262 -19.65 11.37 1.31
C PHE A 262 -19.01 11.34 -0.07
N GLU A 263 -19.62 12.02 -1.03
CA GLU A 263 -19.08 12.09 -2.38
C GLU A 263 -18.18 13.32 -2.56
N ASP A 264 -17.24 13.20 -3.50
CA ASP A 264 -16.47 14.33 -4.03
C ASP A 264 -15.71 15.22 -3.01
N ILE A 265 -15.10 14.62 -1.98
CA ILE A 265 -14.27 15.35 -1.03
C ILE A 265 -12.92 15.71 -1.65
N LEU A 266 -12.59 17.01 -1.66
CA LEU A 266 -11.30 17.50 -2.10
C LEU A 266 -10.20 17.12 -1.09
N HIS A 267 -9.20 16.40 -1.56
CA HIS A 267 -7.98 16.09 -0.82
C HIS A 267 -6.80 16.88 -1.37
N LEU A 268 -6.09 17.57 -0.47
CA LEU A 268 -4.82 18.22 -0.77
C LEU A 268 -3.66 17.22 -0.73
N THR A 269 -3.77 16.15 0.06
CA THR A 269 -2.75 15.11 0.17
C THR A 269 -3.40 13.77 0.57
N PRO A 270 -3.24 12.68 -0.21
CA PRO A 270 -2.86 12.67 -1.63
C PRO A 270 -3.77 13.58 -2.45
N ARG A 271 -3.23 14.24 -3.48
CA ARG A 271 -4.00 15.22 -4.26
C ARG A 271 -5.05 14.50 -5.11
N GLY A 272 -6.31 14.85 -4.94
CA GLY A 272 -7.41 14.27 -5.70
C GLY A 272 -8.78 14.59 -5.13
N ARG A 273 -9.80 14.08 -5.80
CA ARG A 273 -11.18 14.06 -5.30
C ARG A 273 -11.52 12.61 -4.98
N PHE A 274 -11.97 12.37 -3.75
CA PHE A 274 -12.27 11.03 -3.26
C PHE A 274 -13.65 11.02 -2.63
N GLY A 275 -14.42 9.97 -2.91
CA GLY A 275 -15.54 9.59 -2.05
C GLY A 275 -15.02 9.00 -0.74
N LEU A 276 -15.71 9.23 0.36
CA LEU A 276 -15.39 8.71 1.68
C LEU A 276 -16.55 7.84 2.15
N ASP A 277 -16.33 6.53 2.14
CA ASP A 277 -17.29 5.57 2.70
C ASP A 277 -16.82 5.16 4.10
N MET A 278 -17.70 5.24 5.09
CA MET A 278 -17.40 4.84 6.46
C MET A 278 -18.10 3.53 6.80
N TYR A 279 -17.35 2.59 7.35
CA TYR A 279 -17.82 1.28 7.82
C TYR A 279 -17.60 1.17 9.34
N GLU A 280 -17.94 0.02 9.95
CA GLU A 280 -17.77 -0.17 11.40
C GLU A 280 -16.31 -0.08 11.85
N THR A 281 -15.38 -0.74 11.16
CA THR A 281 -13.97 -0.85 11.59
C THR A 281 -12.99 -0.07 10.71
N SER A 282 -13.43 0.41 9.56
CA SER A 282 -12.57 1.07 8.57
C SER A 282 -13.34 2.11 7.78
N PHE A 283 -12.62 2.97 7.09
CA PHE A 283 -13.18 3.83 6.05
C PHE A 283 -12.44 3.62 4.74
N ARG A 284 -13.13 3.84 3.62
CA ARG A 284 -12.57 3.73 2.27
C ARG A 284 -12.57 5.09 1.61
N LEU A 285 -11.43 5.49 1.06
CA LEU A 285 -11.29 6.62 0.15
C LEU A 285 -11.39 6.06 -1.27
N ARG A 286 -12.50 6.35 -1.96
CA ARG A 286 -12.73 5.93 -3.35
C ARG A 286 -12.30 7.03 -4.31
N GLY A 287 -11.23 6.80 -5.06
CA GLY A 287 -10.74 7.72 -6.08
C GLY A 287 -11.06 7.20 -7.48
N LYS A 288 -10.85 8.04 -8.50
CA LYS A 288 -10.98 7.57 -9.90
C LYS A 288 -9.90 6.55 -10.30
N THR A 289 -8.72 6.66 -9.68
CA THR A 289 -7.53 5.85 -10.03
C THR A 289 -7.07 5.01 -8.85
N TYR A 290 -7.16 5.55 -7.63
CA TYR A 290 -6.65 4.89 -6.43
C TYR A 290 -7.74 4.82 -5.37
N ASP A 291 -7.89 3.63 -4.80
CA ASP A 291 -8.79 3.34 -3.70
C ASP A 291 -7.98 2.94 -2.48
N TYR A 292 -8.24 3.59 -1.33
CA TYR A 292 -7.55 3.30 -0.08
C TYR A 292 -8.53 2.80 0.97
N LYS A 293 -8.32 1.59 1.49
CA LYS A 293 -9.02 1.09 2.68
C LYS A 293 -8.16 1.31 3.91
N ILE A 294 -8.67 2.05 4.89
CA ILE A 294 -7.93 2.47 6.07
C ILE A 294 -8.69 2.02 7.32
N GLN A 295 -8.06 1.17 8.12
CA GLN A 295 -8.60 0.76 9.41
C GLN A 295 -8.55 1.93 10.41
N TYR A 296 -9.56 2.07 11.27
CA TYR A 296 -9.55 3.16 12.26
C TYR A 296 -8.38 3.08 13.24
N ASP A 297 -7.87 1.87 13.52
CA ASP A 297 -6.69 1.66 14.38
C ASP A 297 -5.39 2.25 13.80
N ALA A 298 -5.32 2.37 12.47
CA ALA A 298 -4.19 2.98 11.77
C ALA A 298 -4.15 4.51 11.98
N ILE A 299 -5.26 5.15 12.38
CA ILE A 299 -5.29 6.57 12.70
C ILE A 299 -4.51 6.80 14.00
N LYS A 300 -3.39 7.52 13.92
CA LYS A 300 -2.58 7.92 15.08
C LYS A 300 -2.89 9.33 15.54
N LYS A 301 -3.20 10.23 14.60
CA LYS A 301 -3.43 11.65 14.88
C LYS A 301 -4.61 12.16 14.08
N PHE A 302 -5.38 13.05 14.68
CA PHE A 302 -6.58 13.57 14.06
C PHE A 302 -6.71 15.07 14.35
N PHE A 303 -6.61 15.89 13.31
CA PHE A 303 -6.59 17.34 13.41
C PHE A 303 -7.76 17.96 12.66
N VAL A 304 -8.35 19.00 13.24
CA VAL A 304 -9.34 19.86 12.60
C VAL A 304 -8.80 21.28 12.66
N LEU A 305 -8.51 21.86 11.49
CA LEU A 305 -7.73 23.09 11.36
C LEU A 305 -8.49 24.10 10.47
N PRO A 306 -8.84 25.29 10.98
CA PRO A 306 -9.37 26.36 10.15
C PRO A 306 -8.27 26.87 9.23
N LYS A 307 -8.52 26.87 7.91
CA LYS A 307 -7.56 27.42 6.96
C LYS A 307 -7.48 28.95 7.14
N PRO A 308 -6.28 29.57 7.10
CA PRO A 308 -6.07 31.03 7.13
C PRO A 308 -6.61 31.79 5.90
N ASP A 309 -7.76 31.39 5.37
CA ASP A 309 -8.51 32.06 4.31
C ASP A 309 -9.98 32.33 4.68
N ASP A 310 -10.39 31.97 5.90
CA ASP A 310 -11.75 32.06 6.45
C ASP A 310 -12.86 31.32 5.71
N ILE A 311 -12.53 30.64 4.61
CA ILE A 311 -13.48 29.95 3.72
C ILE A 311 -13.43 28.44 3.92
N HIS A 312 -12.26 27.89 4.27
CA HIS A 312 -12.07 26.44 4.30
C HIS A 312 -11.74 25.89 5.69
N GLN A 313 -12.12 24.63 5.88
CA GLN A 313 -11.73 23.81 7.01
C GLN A 313 -10.91 22.62 6.52
N LEU A 314 -9.81 22.34 7.19
CA LEU A 314 -8.95 21.21 6.89
C LEU A 314 -9.14 20.12 7.94
N ILE A 315 -9.36 18.89 7.48
CA ILE A 315 -9.28 17.69 8.33
C ILE A 315 -8.00 16.96 7.95
N THR A 316 -7.06 16.87 8.90
CA THR A 316 -5.79 16.18 8.69
C THR A 316 -5.70 14.93 9.56
N ILE A 317 -5.48 13.78 8.93
CA ILE A 317 -5.40 12.47 9.59
C ILE A 317 -3.98 11.93 9.43
N GLY A 318 -3.28 11.69 10.54
CA GLY A 318 -2.01 10.97 10.53
C GLY A 318 -2.25 9.47 10.60
N VAL A 319 -1.79 8.73 9.60
CA VAL A 319 -1.97 7.28 9.46
C VAL A 319 -0.63 6.55 9.54
N ASP A 320 -0.64 5.41 10.23
CA ASP A 320 0.50 4.51 10.35
C ASP A 320 0.01 3.05 10.26
N PRO A 321 0.39 2.31 9.20
CA PRO A 321 1.35 2.67 8.16
C PRO A 321 0.88 3.79 7.21
N PRO A 322 1.81 4.55 6.59
CA PRO A 322 1.47 5.60 5.63
C PRO A 322 0.79 5.01 4.39
N LEU A 323 -0.15 5.76 3.78
CA LEU A 323 -0.73 5.36 2.49
C LEU A 323 0.37 5.29 1.43
N ARG A 324 0.22 4.37 0.48
CA ARG A 324 1.17 4.21 -0.62
C ARG A 324 0.49 4.49 -1.94
N GLN A 325 1.15 5.26 -2.78
CA GLN A 325 0.75 5.49 -4.16
C GLN A 325 1.99 5.30 -5.02
N GLY A 326 2.13 4.09 -5.58
CA GLY A 326 3.39 3.63 -6.16
C GLY A 326 4.53 3.74 -5.14
N GLN A 327 5.60 4.46 -5.49
CA GLN A 327 6.76 4.65 -4.61
C GLN A 327 6.53 5.71 -3.52
N THR A 328 5.53 6.58 -3.67
CA THR A 328 5.30 7.71 -2.76
C THR A 328 4.51 7.25 -1.53
N ARG A 329 4.93 7.71 -0.35
CA ARG A 329 4.26 7.44 0.93
C ARG A 329 3.62 8.70 1.50
N TYR A 330 2.37 8.60 1.92
CA TYR A 330 1.61 9.68 2.54
C TYR A 330 1.29 9.32 4.00
N PRO A 331 2.09 9.80 4.96
CA PRO A 331 1.82 9.60 6.40
C PRO A 331 0.64 10.45 6.90
N PHE A 332 0.22 11.45 6.13
CA PHE A 332 -0.92 12.28 6.44
C PHE A 332 -1.87 12.37 5.26
N ILE A 333 -3.16 12.34 5.57
CA ILE A 333 -4.27 12.61 4.67
C ILE A 333 -4.77 14.00 5.02
N VAL A 334 -4.88 14.90 4.05
CA VAL A 334 -5.34 16.28 4.24
C VAL A 334 -6.57 16.51 3.36
N MET A 335 -7.73 16.54 3.98
CA MET A 335 -9.00 16.87 3.35
C MET A 335 -9.30 18.37 3.50
N GLN A 336 -9.88 18.98 2.47
CA GLN A 336 -10.32 20.37 2.46
C GLN A 336 -11.82 20.42 2.22
N PHE A 337 -12.52 21.08 3.14
CA PHE A 337 -13.95 21.34 3.08
C PHE A 337 -14.18 22.83 2.99
N LYS A 338 -15.27 23.25 2.33
CA LYS A 338 -15.78 24.61 2.47
C LYS A 338 -16.51 24.72 3.82
N LYS A 339 -16.33 25.85 4.50
CA LYS A 339 -16.89 26.08 5.84
C LYS A 339 -18.41 26.19 5.84
N ASP A 340 -18.96 26.74 4.76
CA ASP A 340 -20.39 27.01 4.58
C ASP A 340 -21.11 25.92 3.76
N GLU A 341 -20.41 24.83 3.43
CA GLU A 341 -21.00 23.69 2.74
C GLU A 341 -21.66 22.77 3.78
N GLU A 342 -22.99 22.77 3.76
CA GLU A 342 -23.86 22.02 4.64
C GLU A 342 -24.48 20.83 3.91
N LEU A 343 -24.91 19.83 4.67
CA LEU A 343 -25.71 18.75 4.12
C LEU A 343 -27.11 19.29 3.79
N ASP A 344 -27.57 19.05 2.57
CA ASP A 344 -28.89 19.53 2.11
C ASP A 344 -30.05 18.92 2.91
N GLU A 345 -29.88 17.71 3.44
CA GLU A 345 -30.87 16.97 4.23
C GLU A 345 -30.21 16.22 5.40
N PRO A 346 -30.94 15.97 6.51
CA PRO A 346 -30.44 15.15 7.61
C PRO A 346 -30.13 13.74 7.13
N VAL A 347 -28.86 13.34 7.18
CA VAL A 347 -28.44 12.02 6.70
C VAL A 347 -28.60 11.02 7.84
N PRO A 348 -29.51 10.02 7.72
CA PRO A 348 -29.62 8.97 8.72
C PRO A 348 -28.39 8.07 8.65
N LEU A 349 -27.85 7.73 9.81
CA LEU A 349 -26.78 6.77 9.90
C LEU A 349 -27.34 5.36 9.65
N ASN A 350 -26.76 4.60 8.73
CA ASN A 350 -27.19 3.24 8.44
C ASN A 350 -26.66 2.25 9.49
N ILE A 351 -27.19 2.34 10.71
CA ILE A 351 -26.88 1.45 11.84
C ILE A 351 -28.18 1.05 12.53
N GLU A 352 -28.31 -0.24 12.87
CA GLU A 352 -29.41 -0.75 13.70
C GLU A 352 -29.48 -0.02 15.07
N PRO A 353 -30.66 0.49 15.49
CA PRO A 353 -30.80 1.30 16.69
C PRO A 353 -30.24 0.65 17.96
N ASP A 354 -30.38 -0.66 18.09
CA ASP A 354 -29.87 -1.44 19.23
C ASP A 354 -28.33 -1.40 19.30
N VAL A 355 -27.65 -1.46 18.16
CA VAL A 355 -26.18 -1.41 18.08
C VAL A 355 -25.67 -0.01 18.39
N LEU A 356 -26.39 1.02 17.93
CA LEU A 356 -26.08 2.42 18.22
C LEU A 356 -26.13 2.69 19.74
N GLU A 357 -27.17 2.18 20.42
CA GLU A 357 -27.33 2.33 21.87
C GLU A 357 -26.34 1.48 22.69
N GLU A 358 -26.02 0.27 22.27
CA GLU A 358 -25.10 -0.60 23.02
C GLU A 358 -23.64 -0.18 22.89
N ARG A 359 -23.18 0.16 21.67
CA ARG A 359 -21.74 0.37 21.38
C ARG A 359 -21.35 1.84 21.26
N TYR A 360 -22.25 2.69 20.77
CA TYR A 360 -21.92 4.06 20.35
C TYR A 360 -22.64 5.15 21.14
N LYS A 361 -23.29 4.80 22.25
CA LYS A 361 -24.02 5.74 23.12
C LYS A 361 -23.17 6.96 23.49
N GLY A 362 -23.64 8.14 23.10
CA GLY A 362 -22.99 9.42 23.35
C GLY A 362 -21.74 9.70 22.50
N LYS A 363 -21.45 8.85 21.51
CA LYS A 363 -20.37 9.04 20.53
C LYS A 363 -20.88 9.32 19.13
N LEU A 364 -21.95 8.62 18.73
CA LEU A 364 -22.61 8.80 17.44
C LEU A 364 -24.07 9.23 17.63
N GLU A 365 -24.59 9.97 16.66
CA GLU A 365 -25.97 10.40 16.57
C GLU A 365 -26.69 9.59 15.48
N ALA A 366 -28.01 9.42 15.61
CA ALA A 366 -28.79 8.65 14.64
C ALA A 366 -28.96 9.41 13.30
N GLN A 367 -28.97 10.73 13.37
CA GLN A 367 -29.07 11.63 12.22
C GLN A 367 -28.08 12.77 12.41
N TYR A 368 -27.43 13.17 11.33
CA TYR A 368 -26.48 14.29 11.33
C TYR A 368 -26.98 15.41 10.43
N GLU A 369 -26.87 16.65 10.92
CA GLU A 369 -27.21 17.88 10.20
C GLU A 369 -26.10 18.93 10.39
N GLY A 370 -25.96 19.82 9.41
CA GLY A 370 -25.05 20.96 9.45
C GLY A 370 -23.82 20.82 8.55
N PRO A 371 -22.75 21.60 8.81
CA PRO A 371 -21.58 21.65 7.94
C PRO A 371 -20.88 20.30 7.77
N ILE A 372 -20.57 19.91 6.53
CA ILE A 372 -20.02 18.59 6.19
C ILE A 372 -18.76 18.27 7.01
N TYR A 373 -17.86 19.25 7.17
CA TYR A 373 -16.63 19.05 7.93
C TYR A 373 -16.89 18.68 9.40
N ARG A 374 -17.97 19.18 10.00
CA ARG A 374 -18.33 18.86 11.40
C ARG A 374 -18.85 17.45 11.50
N VAL A 375 -19.73 17.06 10.58
CA VAL A 375 -20.31 15.73 10.52
C VAL A 375 -19.21 14.69 10.30
N VAL A 376 -18.36 14.87 9.28
CA VAL A 376 -17.20 14.00 9.03
C VAL A 376 -16.28 13.93 10.25
N ALA A 377 -16.03 15.06 10.93
CA ALA A 377 -15.16 15.07 12.09
C ALA A 377 -15.75 14.34 13.30
N GLN A 378 -17.05 14.48 13.55
CA GLN A 378 -17.77 13.79 14.62
C GLN A 378 -17.83 12.29 14.37
N LEU A 379 -18.16 11.87 13.15
CA LEU A 379 -18.21 10.47 12.75
C LEU A 379 -16.85 9.79 12.90
N LEU A 380 -15.79 10.39 12.34
CA LEU A 380 -14.43 9.85 12.48
C LEU A 380 -13.99 9.78 13.94
N ARG A 381 -14.33 10.78 14.77
CA ARG A 381 -14.06 10.75 16.21
C ARG A 381 -14.83 9.63 16.91
N GLY A 382 -16.11 9.45 16.57
CA GLY A 382 -16.99 8.44 17.18
C GLY A 382 -16.57 7.02 16.84
N LEU A 383 -16.27 6.76 15.56
CA LEU A 383 -15.88 5.45 15.04
C LEU A 383 -14.43 5.08 15.39
N SER A 384 -13.49 6.02 15.29
CA SER A 384 -12.08 5.74 15.63
C SER A 384 -11.76 5.83 17.11
N GLY A 385 -12.61 6.47 17.91
CA GLY A 385 -12.33 6.80 19.31
C GLY A 385 -11.14 7.75 19.50
N ARG A 386 -10.57 8.32 18.43
CA ARG A 386 -9.42 9.23 18.50
C ARG A 386 -9.88 10.65 18.84
N LYS A 387 -9.16 11.30 19.74
CA LYS A 387 -9.42 12.70 20.10
C LYS A 387 -9.02 13.63 18.95
N THR A 388 -9.87 14.60 18.66
CA THR A 388 -9.57 15.71 17.76
C THR A 388 -8.56 16.66 18.42
N ILE A 389 -7.60 17.13 17.63
CA ILE A 389 -6.61 18.12 18.03
C ILE A 389 -6.88 19.39 17.21
N ALA A 390 -7.12 20.50 17.90
CA ALA A 390 -7.36 21.81 17.29
C ALA A 390 -6.15 22.74 17.58
N PRO A 391 -5.97 23.82 16.80
CA PRO A 391 -4.92 24.80 17.06
C PRO A 391 -4.97 25.33 18.49
N SER A 392 -3.80 25.71 19.01
CA SER A 392 -3.67 26.25 20.36
C SER A 392 -4.46 27.55 20.50
N ARG A 393 -5.19 27.71 21.61
CA ARG A 393 -5.85 28.98 21.94
C ARG A 393 -4.85 30.07 22.32
N ASP A 394 -3.67 29.67 22.76
CA ASP A 394 -2.59 30.58 23.17
C ASP A 394 -1.86 31.21 21.96
N PHE A 395 -2.19 30.81 20.73
CA PHE A 395 -1.61 31.39 19.53
C PHE A 395 -2.71 31.98 18.65
N ILE A 396 -2.60 33.29 18.38
CA ILE A 396 -3.41 34.00 17.41
C ILE A 396 -2.44 34.82 16.58
N SER A 397 -2.48 34.64 15.26
CA SER A 397 -1.62 35.39 14.34
C SER A 397 -1.94 36.89 14.37
N HIS A 398 -1.07 37.72 13.81
CA HIS A 398 -1.33 39.16 13.69
C HIS A 398 -2.65 39.44 12.94
N HIS A 399 -2.97 38.59 11.95
CA HIS A 399 -4.21 38.65 11.17
C HIS A 399 -5.41 37.97 11.85
N GLN A 400 -5.35 37.63 13.14
CA GLN A 400 -6.39 36.92 13.89
C GLN A 400 -6.69 35.50 13.37
N GLN A 401 -5.70 34.84 12.75
CA GLN A 401 -5.84 33.50 12.18
C GLN A 401 -5.11 32.46 13.04
N SER A 402 -5.53 31.20 12.94
CA SER A 402 -4.94 30.10 13.73
C SER A 402 -3.70 29.47 13.11
N GLY A 403 -3.27 29.92 11.93
CA GLY A 403 -2.13 29.38 11.21
C GLY A 403 -1.38 30.48 10.47
N ILE A 404 -0.09 30.25 10.23
CA ILE A 404 0.84 31.20 9.62
C ILE A 404 1.18 30.70 8.22
N LYS A 405 1.01 31.55 7.22
CA LYS A 405 1.46 31.24 5.85
C LYS A 405 2.98 31.23 5.80
N CYS A 406 3.55 30.11 5.35
CA CYS A 406 4.99 29.93 5.21
C CYS A 406 5.30 28.88 4.15
N SER A 407 6.58 28.72 3.82
CA SER A 407 7.04 27.72 2.87
C SER A 407 7.99 26.74 3.54
N ILE A 408 7.95 25.48 3.13
CA ILE A 408 8.99 24.50 3.43
C ILE A 408 9.63 24.08 2.11
N LYS A 409 10.93 24.38 1.96
CA LYS A 409 11.61 24.31 0.66
C LYS A 409 10.83 25.12 -0.39
N ALA A 410 10.48 24.51 -1.52
CA ALA A 410 9.71 25.15 -2.59
C ALA A 410 8.18 25.05 -2.43
N ASN A 411 7.66 24.42 -1.36
CA ASN A 411 6.21 24.24 -1.19
C ASN A 411 5.64 25.25 -0.20
N GLU A 412 4.62 25.98 -0.64
CA GLU A 412 3.84 26.88 0.20
C GLU A 412 2.80 26.10 1.03
N GLY A 413 2.58 26.52 2.27
CA GLY A 413 1.58 25.96 3.15
C GLY A 413 1.32 26.84 4.38
N HIS A 414 0.79 26.21 5.43
CA HIS A 414 0.44 26.88 6.66
C HIS A 414 1.03 26.11 7.84
N LEU A 415 1.72 26.83 8.72
CA LEU A 415 2.22 26.34 10.00
C LEU A 415 1.19 26.61 11.10
N TYR A 416 0.71 25.55 11.72
CA TYR A 416 -0.21 25.62 12.85
C TYR A 416 0.55 25.37 14.16
N CYS A 417 0.35 26.29 15.10
CA CYS A 417 0.84 26.18 16.47
C CYS A 417 -0.20 25.42 17.31
N MET A 418 0.14 24.21 17.75
CA MET A 418 -0.71 23.38 18.61
C MET A 418 -0.19 23.41 20.05
N ASP A 419 -0.94 22.85 21.01
CA ASP A 419 -0.52 22.89 22.41
C ASP A 419 0.79 22.16 22.72
N LYS A 420 1.13 21.13 21.93
CA LYS A 420 2.28 20.24 22.16
C LYS A 420 3.11 19.97 20.89
N SER A 421 2.79 20.63 19.79
CA SER A 421 3.41 20.35 18.49
C SER A 421 3.22 21.49 17.50
N PHE A 422 4.07 21.52 16.47
CA PHE A 422 3.80 22.23 15.23
C PHE A 422 3.29 21.26 14.16
N LEU A 423 2.39 21.74 13.32
CA LEU A 423 1.90 21.01 12.17
C LEU A 423 1.94 21.91 10.93
N PHE A 424 2.70 21.52 9.92
CA PHE A 424 2.70 22.18 8.61
C PHE A 424 1.90 21.35 7.61
N VAL A 425 0.95 21.97 6.92
CA VAL A 425 0.08 21.36 5.88
C VAL A 425 -0.11 22.36 4.73
N PRO A 426 -0.35 21.93 3.48
CA PRO A 426 -0.69 20.57 3.06
C PRO A 426 0.49 19.67 2.70
N LYS A 427 1.55 20.18 2.05
CA LYS A 427 2.63 19.35 1.50
C LYS A 427 4.01 19.99 1.69
N PRO A 428 5.02 19.22 2.12
CA PRO A 428 4.94 17.95 2.84
C PRO A 428 4.29 18.14 4.21
N ALA A 429 3.25 17.35 4.52
CA ALA A 429 2.65 17.37 5.85
C ALA A 429 3.69 17.00 6.91
N THR A 430 4.07 17.96 7.76
CA THR A 430 5.19 17.83 8.70
C THR A 430 4.68 18.07 10.11
N TYR A 431 4.80 17.05 10.95
CA TYR A 431 4.43 17.12 12.36
C TYR A 431 5.68 17.13 13.23
N ILE A 432 5.81 18.13 14.11
CA ILE A 432 6.97 18.31 14.99
C ILE A 432 6.45 18.38 16.43
N SER A 433 6.80 17.41 17.28
CA SER A 433 6.46 17.45 18.70
C SER A 433 7.42 18.38 19.46
N PHE A 434 6.91 19.18 20.39
CA PHE A 434 7.73 20.08 21.21
C PHE A 434 8.77 19.31 22.04
N ASP A 435 8.48 18.07 22.46
CA ASP A 435 9.41 17.23 23.21
C ASP A 435 10.67 16.87 22.41
N GLN A 436 10.59 16.93 21.08
CA GLN A 436 11.69 16.63 20.17
C GLN A 436 12.50 17.87 19.80
N ILE A 437 12.05 19.07 20.15
CA ILE A 437 12.73 20.33 19.81
C ILE A 437 13.89 20.58 20.77
N SER A 438 15.03 20.99 20.22
CA SER A 438 16.20 21.41 20.99
C SER A 438 16.30 22.94 21.09
N VAL A 439 16.18 23.64 19.95
CA VAL A 439 16.20 25.10 19.84
C VAL A 439 15.46 25.53 18.58
N ILE A 440 14.78 26.68 18.67
CA ILE A 440 14.14 27.36 17.55
C ILE A 440 14.94 28.63 17.27
N THR A 441 15.45 28.79 16.06
CA THR A 441 16.20 29.97 15.63
C THR A 441 15.37 30.79 14.66
N MET A 442 15.24 32.10 14.92
CA MET A 442 14.63 33.05 13.99
C MET A 442 15.75 33.85 13.31
N SER A 443 15.77 33.84 11.98
CA SER A 443 16.80 34.46 11.15
C SER A 443 16.20 35.32 10.04
N ARG A 444 16.87 36.40 9.65
CA ARG A 444 16.44 37.27 8.55
C ARG A 444 16.72 36.60 7.20
N VAL A 445 15.81 36.76 6.24
CA VAL A 445 16.00 36.26 4.86
C VAL A 445 17.01 37.14 4.13
N GLY A 446 18.19 36.59 3.86
CA GLY A 446 19.22 37.19 2.98
C GLY A 446 20.03 38.32 3.61
N GLY A 447 21.36 38.25 3.49
CA GLY A 447 22.30 39.27 3.97
C GLY A 447 22.25 40.62 3.24
N ASN A 448 21.33 40.81 2.28
CA ASN A 448 21.12 42.06 1.56
C ASN A 448 19.83 42.76 2.00
N LEU A 449 19.93 44.09 2.16
CA LEU A 449 18.94 45.00 2.74
C LEU A 449 17.49 44.93 2.17
N SER A 450 17.26 44.27 1.03
CA SER A 450 16.06 44.39 0.21
C SER A 450 14.91 43.40 0.48
N SER A 451 15.08 42.37 1.33
CA SER A 451 14.00 41.44 1.73
C SER A 451 13.52 41.64 3.18
N SER A 452 13.37 42.90 3.63
CA SER A 452 13.09 43.26 5.03
C SER A 452 11.70 42.90 5.58
N ARG A 453 10.81 42.31 4.77
CA ARG A 453 9.41 42.03 5.11
C ARG A 453 9.16 40.62 5.65
N THR A 454 10.08 39.68 5.44
CA THR A 454 9.91 38.29 5.87
C THR A 454 11.12 37.77 6.63
N PHE A 455 10.92 36.71 7.41
CA PHE A 455 11.95 36.01 8.16
C PHE A 455 11.75 34.49 8.05
N ASP A 456 12.77 33.76 8.47
CA ASP A 456 12.80 32.30 8.48
C ASP A 456 12.87 31.77 9.91
N ILE A 457 12.24 30.62 10.15
CA ILE A 457 12.30 29.88 11.41
C ILE A 457 12.95 28.54 11.14
N THR A 458 14.05 28.27 11.83
CA THR A 458 14.71 26.96 11.81
C THR A 458 14.47 26.25 13.14
N ILE A 459 13.80 25.10 13.09
CA ILE A 459 13.57 24.24 14.25
C ILE A 459 14.60 23.12 14.24
N ARG A 460 15.53 23.13 15.19
CA ARG A 460 16.51 22.06 15.38
C ARG A 460 15.96 21.00 16.31
N MET A 461 15.88 19.77 15.82
CA MET A 461 15.43 18.62 16.60
C MET A 461 16.57 18.04 17.44
N LYS A 462 16.24 17.35 18.55
CA LYS A 462 17.22 16.70 19.44
C LYS A 462 18.01 15.57 18.78
N ASN A 463 17.50 15.00 17.68
CA ASN A 463 18.18 13.98 16.87
C ASN A 463 19.16 14.59 15.83
N GLY A 464 19.29 15.92 15.78
CA GLY A 464 20.16 16.63 14.83
C GLY A 464 19.53 17.00 13.48
N SER A 465 18.25 16.68 13.23
CA SER A 465 17.57 17.11 12.00
C SER A 465 17.01 18.53 12.14
N ASP A 466 17.14 19.36 11.11
CA ASP A 466 16.63 20.73 11.08
C ASP A 466 15.42 20.85 10.13
N HIS A 467 14.38 21.55 10.58
CA HIS A 467 13.23 21.93 9.76
C HIS A 467 13.18 23.45 9.60
N GLN A 468 13.42 23.94 8.38
CA GLN A 468 13.36 25.36 8.06
C GLN A 468 12.02 25.72 7.41
N PHE A 469 11.34 26.70 8.00
CA PHE A 469 10.15 27.35 7.48
C PHE A 469 10.53 28.75 7.02
N SER A 470 10.32 29.04 5.74
CA SER A 470 10.71 30.29 5.13
C SER A 470 9.53 31.18 4.76
N ASN A 471 9.84 32.44 4.42
CA ASN A 471 8.88 33.41 3.89
C ASN A 471 7.73 33.74 4.88
N ILE A 472 8.04 33.81 6.17
CA ILE A 472 7.07 34.19 7.21
C ILE A 472 7.01 35.71 7.30
N ASN A 473 5.81 36.30 7.31
CA ASN A 473 5.64 37.75 7.44
C ASN A 473 6.18 38.26 8.78
N ARG A 474 6.95 39.35 8.77
CA ARG A 474 7.57 39.95 9.97
C ARG A 474 6.55 40.32 11.05
N GLU A 475 5.33 40.66 10.67
CA GLU A 475 4.24 40.94 11.63
C GLU A 475 3.92 39.75 12.55
N GLU A 476 4.23 38.53 12.12
CA GLU A 476 4.00 37.30 12.87
C GLU A 476 5.12 36.99 13.89
N GLN A 477 6.19 37.78 13.92
CA GLN A 477 7.32 37.57 14.83
C GLN A 477 6.92 37.69 16.30
N THR A 478 6.28 38.79 16.69
CA THR A 478 5.90 39.04 18.10
C THR A 478 4.91 37.99 18.63
N PRO A 479 3.81 37.65 17.90
CA PRO A 479 2.91 36.58 18.33
C PRO A 479 3.61 35.22 18.50
N LEU A 480 4.55 34.89 17.62
CA LEU A 480 5.31 33.64 17.70
C LEU A 480 6.26 33.62 18.91
N GLU A 481 6.98 34.71 19.16
CA GLU A 481 7.86 34.82 20.33
C GLU A 481 7.08 34.65 21.63
N ASP A 482 5.93 35.30 21.75
CA ASP A 482 5.10 35.21 22.95
C ASP A 482 4.55 33.79 23.13
N PHE A 483 4.14 33.14 22.05
CA PHE A 483 3.75 31.74 22.08
C PHE A 483 4.90 30.81 22.50
N PHE A 484 6.11 31.01 21.98
CA PHE A 484 7.28 30.20 22.36
C PHE A 484 7.64 30.39 23.84
N LYS A 485 7.51 31.61 24.38
CA LYS A 485 7.68 31.90 25.81
C LYS A 485 6.62 31.17 26.65
N ILE A 486 5.35 31.25 26.27
CA ILE A 486 4.24 30.58 26.97
C ILE A 486 4.45 29.06 27.01
N LYS A 487 4.89 28.46 25.90
CA LYS A 487 5.17 27.02 25.81
C LYS A 487 6.55 26.61 26.32
N ASN A 488 7.33 27.54 26.89
CA ASN A 488 8.69 27.32 27.42
C ASN A 488 9.65 26.67 26.41
N LEU A 489 9.59 27.10 25.15
CA LEU A 489 10.48 26.62 24.09
C LEU A 489 11.77 27.44 24.07
N LYS A 490 12.91 26.77 23.85
CA LYS A 490 14.21 27.44 23.73
C LYS A 490 14.28 28.18 22.39
N THR A 491 14.37 29.50 22.44
CA THR A 491 14.44 30.34 21.24
C THR A 491 15.75 31.11 21.18
N LYS A 492 16.34 31.20 19.98
CA LYS A 492 17.44 32.12 19.65
C LYS A 492 16.92 33.09 18.59
N ASN A 493 16.97 34.39 18.87
CA ASN A 493 16.58 35.41 17.90
C ASN A 493 17.83 36.12 17.35
N GLU A 494 18.23 35.77 16.13
CA GLU A 494 19.40 36.37 15.47
C GLU A 494 19.07 37.72 14.79
N MET A 495 17.79 38.13 14.79
CA MET A 495 17.35 39.39 14.16
C MET A 495 17.56 40.62 15.07
N VAL A 496 17.67 40.43 16.39
CA VAL A 496 17.81 41.53 17.37
C VAL A 496 19.27 41.92 17.55
N ASP A 497 20.20 40.96 17.52
CA ASP A 497 21.63 41.20 17.72
C ASP A 497 22.24 42.09 16.61
N ASP A 498 21.76 41.99 15.36
CA ASP A 498 22.20 42.85 14.25
C ASP A 498 21.68 44.30 14.34
N SER A 499 20.52 44.52 14.98
CA SER A 499 19.99 45.88 15.16
C SER A 499 20.78 46.68 16.20
N GLY A 500 21.31 46.01 17.23
CA GLY A 500 22.24 46.61 18.18
C GLY A 500 23.60 46.92 17.57
N ALA A 501 24.10 46.06 16.67
CA ALA A 501 25.34 46.30 15.94
C ALA A 501 25.24 47.47 14.94
N LEU A 502 24.10 47.62 14.25
CA LEU A 502 23.84 48.75 13.35
C LEU A 502 23.68 50.08 14.09
N LEU A 503 23.04 50.09 15.27
CA LEU A 503 22.91 51.31 16.08
C LEU A 503 24.25 51.72 16.70
N ALA A 504 25.07 50.75 17.08
CA ALA A 504 26.44 50.99 17.56
C ALA A 504 27.37 51.49 16.44
N ALA A 505 27.22 51.00 15.21
CA ALA A 505 27.98 51.50 14.06
C ALA A 505 27.56 52.92 13.66
N ALA A 506 26.26 53.24 13.70
CA ALA A 506 25.76 54.58 13.39
C ALA A 506 26.15 55.63 14.44
N LEU A 507 26.23 55.26 15.73
CA LEU A 507 26.74 56.17 16.77
C LEU A 507 28.25 56.41 16.70
N ASN A 508 28.99 55.55 16.00
CA ASN A 508 30.44 55.66 15.86
C ASN A 508 30.85 56.51 14.64
N ASP A 509 29.90 56.85 13.76
CA ASP A 509 30.12 57.69 12.55
C ASP A 509 29.85 59.19 12.82
N ASP A 510 29.21 59.52 13.95
CA ASP A 510 28.84 60.90 14.36
C ASP A 510 29.83 61.54 15.38
N LEU A 511 30.99 60.92 15.63
CA LEU A 511 31.98 61.40 16.62
C LEU A 511 33.36 61.81 16.06
N ASP A 512 33.57 61.79 14.75
CA ASP A 512 34.85 62.20 14.14
C ASP A 512 34.70 63.38 13.16
N GLU A 513 34.37 64.56 13.69
CA GLU A 513 34.68 65.85 13.05
C GLU A 513 35.28 66.82 14.08
N SER A 514 36.43 67.42 13.74
CA SER A 514 37.27 68.43 14.46
C SER A 514 38.48 67.85 15.22
N ASP A 515 39.74 68.26 15.07
CA ASP A 515 40.47 69.18 14.17
C ASP A 515 41.98 69.04 14.50
N ASP A 516 42.81 69.20 13.48
CA ASP A 516 44.19 69.69 13.38
C ASP A 516 45.48 69.11 14.06
N ASP A 517 46.47 68.95 13.16
CA ASP A 517 47.91 69.27 13.25
C ASP A 517 48.89 68.56 14.24
N GLN A 518 49.70 67.61 13.71
CA GLN A 518 51.15 67.86 13.56
C GLN A 518 51.95 66.81 12.75
N VAL A 519 52.86 67.40 11.98
CA VAL A 519 53.82 66.94 10.97
C VAL A 519 54.93 65.97 11.46
N ALA A 520 55.42 65.13 10.52
CA ALA A 520 56.85 65.00 10.13
C ALA A 520 57.52 63.59 10.19
N VAL A 521 57.67 63.01 8.99
CA VAL A 521 58.84 62.31 8.38
C VAL A 521 59.60 61.19 9.10
N ASN A 522 59.70 60.01 8.45
CA ASN A 522 60.99 59.50 7.91
C ASN A 522 60.89 58.18 7.10
N ARG A 523 61.51 58.18 5.90
CA ARG A 523 62.33 57.13 5.22
C ARG A 523 61.65 55.78 4.89
N GLY A 524 61.71 55.25 3.68
CA GLY A 524 62.71 55.35 2.61
C GLY A 524 62.91 53.95 2.02
N SER A 525 63.00 53.87 0.70
CA SER A 525 62.86 52.71 -0.20
C SER A 525 63.89 51.56 -0.09
N ALA A 526 63.46 50.35 -0.48
CA ALA A 526 64.20 49.23 -1.11
C ALA A 526 63.12 48.21 -1.56
N ASP A 527 62.77 48.00 -2.84
CA ASP A 527 63.53 47.53 -4.01
C ASP A 527 64.08 46.10 -3.83
N GLU A 528 63.36 45.08 -4.33
CA GLU A 528 63.75 44.26 -5.51
C GLU A 528 62.80 43.06 -5.74
N ASP A 529 62.57 42.83 -7.04
CA ASP A 529 62.14 41.63 -7.78
C ASP A 529 60.67 41.30 -8.11
N SER A 530 60.47 41.38 -9.43
CA SER A 530 59.39 41.04 -10.34
C SER A 530 59.31 39.54 -10.66
N GLU A 531 58.15 39.06 -11.13
CA GLU A 531 57.87 38.26 -12.36
C GLU A 531 56.31 38.16 -12.46
N GLU A 532 55.62 38.84 -13.38
CA GLU A 532 55.38 38.61 -14.82
C GLU A 532 54.11 37.77 -15.17
N LEU A 533 53.25 38.37 -16.03
CA LEU A 533 52.27 37.81 -17.02
C LEU A 533 50.97 37.21 -16.44
N ASP A 534 49.74 37.74 -16.60
CA ASP A 534 48.93 38.38 -17.68
C ASP A 534 48.50 37.48 -18.85
N GLU A 535 47.23 37.67 -19.25
CA GLU A 535 46.57 37.30 -20.53
C GLU A 535 46.12 35.80 -20.64
N ASP A 536 44.84 35.41 -20.83
CA ASP A 536 43.81 36.01 -21.69
C ASP A 536 42.36 35.63 -21.32
N PHE A 537 41.54 36.67 -21.42
CA PHE A 537 40.09 36.70 -21.53
C PHE A 537 39.72 36.81 -23.01
N GLU A 538 38.77 36.01 -23.51
CA GLU A 538 37.69 36.53 -24.38
C GLU A 538 36.52 35.54 -24.55
N ALA A 539 35.35 36.13 -24.77
CA ALA A 539 33.99 35.60 -24.83
C ALA A 539 33.79 34.63 -26.03
N GLU A 540 32.75 33.80 -26.13
CA GLU A 540 31.35 34.20 -26.23
C GLU A 540 30.45 32.95 -26.40
N SER A 541 29.15 33.15 -26.20
CA SER A 541 28.03 32.45 -26.85
C SER A 541 27.29 31.32 -26.12
N GLU A 542 25.98 31.59 -26.03
CA GLU A 542 24.86 30.80 -25.54
C GLU A 542 24.79 29.42 -26.20
N SER A 543 24.35 28.41 -25.44
CA SER A 543 23.80 27.20 -26.03
C SER A 543 22.70 26.62 -25.14
N GLU A 544 21.49 26.74 -25.66
CA GLU A 544 20.29 25.98 -25.31
C GLU A 544 20.60 24.47 -25.34
N VAL A 545 20.03 23.73 -24.38
CA VAL A 545 20.09 22.26 -24.33
C VAL A 545 18.92 21.74 -25.14
N ALA A 546 19.20 21.32 -26.37
CA ALA A 546 18.24 20.67 -27.26
C ALA A 546 18.13 19.17 -26.96
N GLU A 547 16.91 18.67 -27.17
CA GLU A 547 16.56 17.26 -27.22
C GLU A 547 17.32 16.52 -28.33
N GLU A 548 17.78 15.30 -28.05
CA GLU A 548 18.04 14.33 -29.11
C GLU A 548 17.58 12.93 -28.69
N PHE A 549 16.39 12.60 -29.20
CA PHE A 549 15.95 11.28 -29.57
C PHE A 549 16.57 11.00 -30.95
N ASP A 550 17.49 10.04 -31.08
CA ASP A 550 17.71 9.41 -32.38
C ASP A 550 18.10 7.93 -32.22
N SER A 551 17.40 7.13 -32.99
CA SER A 551 17.43 5.68 -33.02
C SER A 551 17.78 5.27 -34.44
N GLU A 552 19.06 5.12 -34.73
CA GLU A 552 19.62 4.16 -35.69
C GLU A 552 21.13 4.40 -35.82
N HIS A 553 21.94 3.46 -35.36
CA HIS A 553 23.31 3.35 -35.85
C HIS A 553 23.71 1.88 -35.96
N GLU A 554 23.70 1.39 -37.20
CA GLU A 554 24.37 0.16 -37.63
C GLU A 554 25.85 0.23 -37.26
N SER A 555 26.40 -0.82 -36.64
CA SER A 555 27.84 -1.03 -36.64
C SER A 555 28.15 -2.41 -37.18
N SER A 556 28.65 -2.38 -38.40
CA SER A 556 29.37 -3.43 -39.09
C SER A 556 30.77 -3.60 -38.49
N GLY A 557 31.08 -4.84 -38.11
CA GLY A 557 32.16 -5.60 -38.72
C GLY A 557 33.62 -5.33 -38.32
N SER A 558 34.30 -6.45 -38.06
CA SER A 558 35.75 -6.69 -37.99
C SER A 558 36.38 -6.48 -36.60
N GLY A 559 37.08 -7.44 -36.00
CA GLY A 559 37.54 -8.75 -36.45
C GLY A 559 38.68 -9.25 -35.55
N SER A 560 39.01 -10.53 -35.72
CA SER A 560 40.11 -11.33 -35.13
C SER A 560 39.87 -11.99 -33.78
N ASP A 561 40.27 -13.24 -33.51
CA ASP A 561 40.56 -14.45 -34.30
C ASP A 561 40.83 -15.58 -33.26
N GLU A 562 40.90 -16.83 -33.74
CA GLU A 562 41.46 -18.05 -33.11
C GLU A 562 40.54 -18.88 -32.19
N GLU A 563 40.52 -20.22 -32.22
CA GLU A 563 40.57 -21.27 -33.25
C GLU A 563 40.28 -22.60 -32.51
N MET A 564 39.59 -23.55 -33.19
CA MET A 564 39.65 -25.02 -33.03
C MET A 564 39.08 -25.73 -31.77
N ALA A 565 38.08 -26.61 -31.98
CA ALA A 565 38.28 -28.07 -32.06
C ALA A 565 36.94 -28.86 -32.14
N ASP A 566 36.86 -29.74 -33.15
CA ASP A 566 35.80 -30.68 -33.51
C ASP A 566 35.46 -31.77 -32.48
N ALA A 567 34.23 -32.29 -32.55
CA ALA A 567 33.96 -33.74 -32.62
C ALA A 567 32.50 -34.05 -33.05
N ASP A 568 32.38 -34.76 -34.17
CA ASP A 568 31.19 -35.29 -34.83
C ASP A 568 30.34 -36.29 -34.01
N ALA A 569 29.04 -36.40 -34.34
CA ALA A 569 28.44 -37.66 -34.80
C ALA A 569 26.94 -37.50 -35.20
N ASP A 570 26.64 -38.12 -36.34
CA ASP A 570 25.42 -38.14 -37.16
C ASP A 570 24.08 -38.52 -36.51
N GLY A 571 22.99 -38.07 -37.17
CA GLY A 571 21.64 -38.58 -37.00
C GLY A 571 20.60 -37.83 -37.85
N ASP A 572 20.61 -38.09 -39.15
CA ASP A 572 19.70 -37.58 -40.20
C ASP A 572 18.26 -38.13 -40.04
N GLU A 573 17.23 -37.27 -40.18
CA GLU A 573 15.92 -37.65 -40.75
C GLU A 573 15.12 -36.39 -41.21
N ASP A 574 14.83 -36.37 -42.50
CA ASP A 574 14.10 -35.36 -43.29
C ASP A 574 12.70 -34.99 -42.74
N THR A 575 12.29 -33.72 -42.84
CA THR A 575 11.26 -33.25 -43.81
C THR A 575 10.77 -31.79 -43.60
N GLU A 576 10.74 -31.08 -44.72
CA GLU A 576 9.84 -29.98 -45.12
C GLU A 576 9.96 -28.57 -44.49
N MET A 577 10.71 -27.72 -45.19
CA MET A 577 10.58 -26.26 -45.16
C MET A 577 9.42 -25.80 -46.06
N ALA A 578 8.52 -24.97 -45.53
CA ALA A 578 7.57 -24.17 -46.32
C ALA A 578 7.67 -22.68 -45.93
N GLU A 579 7.83 -21.84 -46.94
CA GLU A 579 8.15 -20.40 -46.91
C GLU A 579 7.16 -19.52 -46.13
N ARG A 580 7.72 -18.48 -45.50
CA ARG A 580 6.98 -17.30 -44.99
C ARG A 580 6.77 -16.26 -46.11
N PRO A 581 5.55 -15.73 -46.32
CA PRO A 581 5.29 -14.75 -47.37
C PRO A 581 5.79 -13.33 -47.01
N LYS A 582 6.44 -12.68 -48.00
CA LYS A 582 6.91 -11.29 -47.98
C LYS A 582 5.72 -10.30 -47.99
N LYS A 583 5.70 -9.33 -47.07
CA LYS A 583 4.77 -8.19 -47.13
C LYS A 583 5.29 -7.10 -48.07
N LYS A 584 4.41 -6.66 -48.97
CA LYS A 584 4.60 -5.57 -49.92
C LYS A 584 4.50 -4.21 -49.22
N ALA A 585 5.39 -3.30 -49.58
CA ALA A 585 5.26 -1.87 -49.35
C ALA A 585 4.07 -1.31 -50.14
N LYS A 586 3.39 -0.31 -49.58
CA LYS A 586 2.51 0.58 -50.35
C LYS A 586 2.68 2.03 -49.91
N THR A 587 2.80 2.80 -50.97
CA THR A 587 3.18 4.19 -51.19
C THR A 587 2.28 5.21 -50.51
N GLU A 588 2.88 6.34 -50.16
CA GLU A 588 2.22 7.63 -49.94
C GLU A 588 1.47 8.09 -51.19
N ASN A 589 0.23 8.53 -50.98
CA ASN A 589 -0.36 9.69 -51.63
C ASN A 589 -1.59 10.16 -50.85
#